data_AF-A0A2G5SVW5-F1
#
_entry.id   AF-A0A2G5SVW5-F1
#
_cell.length_a   1.000
_cell.length_b   1.000
_cell.length_c   1.000
_cell.angle_alpha   90.00
_cell.angle_beta   90.00
_cell.angle_gamma   90.00
#
_symmetry.space_group_name_H-M   'P 1'
#
loop_
_entity.id
_entity.type
_entity.pdbx_description
1 polymer ?
#
loop_
_entity_poly.entity_id
_entity_poly.type
_entity_poly.pdbx_seq_one_letter_code
_entity_poly.pdbx_strand_id
1 'polypeptide(L)'
;MDVSISTLILIFLKLEFFYIGRLTIFQNAKQKNVELLMFITKSNREYHREIKVMEHEFDMRTQDIRFETALKFERQLNTRRNIVNKINVKLGGINYEVESPTRIIIGLETSQNSTMRDGLICVGFSAKIGFFKLPFQKCKDFVVLRRF
;
A
#
# COMPACT_ATOMS: atom_id res chain seq x y z
N MET A 1 20.68 6.22 -10.51
CA MET A 1 19.63 5.47 -11.23
C MET A 1 18.38 6.30 -11.18
N ASP A 2 18.17 7.14 -12.19
CA ASP A 2 16.92 7.86 -12.39
C ASP A 2 15.87 6.85 -12.84
N VAL A 3 15.02 6.43 -11.91
CA VAL A 3 13.78 5.74 -12.27
C VAL A 3 12.90 6.79 -12.91
N SER A 4 13.01 6.92 -14.24
CA SER A 4 12.11 7.77 -15.00
C SER A 4 10.69 7.29 -14.71
N ILE A 5 9.87 8.18 -14.15
CA ILE A 5 8.46 7.98 -13.76
C ILE A 5 7.56 7.75 -15.01
N SER A 6 8.16 7.41 -16.15
CA SER A 6 7.57 7.43 -17.49
C SER A 6 6.57 6.29 -17.75
N THR A 7 6.52 5.27 -16.90
CA THR A 7 5.55 4.15 -17.01
C THR A 7 4.68 4.01 -15.75
N LEU A 8 4.49 5.09 -14.99
CA LEU A 8 3.43 5.16 -13.98
C LEU A 8 2.24 5.87 -14.61
N ILE A 9 1.25 5.11 -15.09
CA ILE A 9 -0.07 5.67 -15.42
C ILE A 9 -0.72 6.06 -14.09
N LEU A 10 -0.43 7.28 -13.65
CA LEU A 10 -0.94 7.89 -12.45
C LEU A 10 -2.34 8.44 -12.77
N ILE A 11 -3.38 7.63 -12.54
CA ILE A 11 -4.76 8.12 -12.70
C ILE A 11 -5.07 9.04 -11.50
N PHE A 12 -4.88 10.34 -11.68
CA PHE A 12 -5.36 11.38 -10.75
C PHE A 12 -6.90 11.46 -10.84
N LEU A 13 -7.61 10.90 -9.87
CA LEU A 13 -9.05 11.12 -9.74
C LEU A 13 -9.32 12.22 -8.73
N LYS A 14 -9.73 13.39 -9.22
CA LYS A 14 -10.27 14.48 -8.40
C LYS A 14 -11.65 14.06 -7.88
N LEU A 15 -11.74 13.84 -6.58
CA LEU A 15 -12.86 13.18 -5.92
C LEU A 15 -14.04 14.13 -5.63
N GLU A 16 -14.92 14.31 -6.60
CA GLU A 16 -16.31 14.75 -6.32
C GLU A 16 -17.35 13.61 -6.42
N PHE A 17 -17.01 12.45 -7.00
CA PHE A 17 -17.96 11.36 -7.29
C PHE A 17 -17.69 10.04 -6.53
N PHE A 18 -17.26 10.10 -5.27
CA PHE A 18 -16.82 8.88 -4.58
C PHE A 18 -17.95 7.93 -4.15
N TYR A 19 -19.24 8.32 -4.07
CA TYR A 19 -20.24 7.36 -3.55
C TYR A 19 -20.79 6.37 -4.61
N ILE A 20 -20.76 6.71 -5.90
CA ILE A 20 -21.34 5.89 -6.98
C ILE A 20 -20.25 5.21 -7.84
N GLY A 21 -18.99 5.68 -7.81
CA GLY A 21 -17.94 5.23 -8.73
C GLY A 21 -16.83 4.33 -8.18
N ARG A 22 -16.89 3.82 -6.94
CA ARG A 22 -15.73 3.09 -6.35
C ARG A 22 -15.48 1.73 -6.99
N LEU A 23 -16.54 0.94 -7.16
CA LEU A 23 -16.45 -0.38 -7.81
C LEU A 23 -15.95 -0.22 -9.25
N THR A 24 -16.46 0.78 -9.97
CA THR A 24 -16.08 1.02 -11.36
C THR A 24 -14.63 1.45 -11.51
N ILE A 25 -14.07 2.21 -10.56
CA ILE A 25 -12.63 2.58 -10.59
C ILE A 25 -11.74 1.34 -10.52
N PHE A 26 -11.97 0.45 -9.56
CA PHE A 26 -11.15 -0.76 -9.41
C PHE A 26 -11.38 -1.75 -10.57
N GLN A 27 -12.62 -1.92 -11.03
CA GLN A 27 -12.93 -2.75 -12.20
C GLN A 27 -12.22 -2.23 -13.47
N ASN A 28 -12.32 -0.92 -13.74
CA ASN A 28 -11.68 -0.31 -14.90
C ASN A 28 -10.16 -0.39 -14.81
N ALA A 29 -9.60 -0.20 -13.62
CA ALA A 29 -8.17 -0.29 -13.40
C ALA A 29 -7.66 -1.72 -13.62
N LYS A 30 -8.42 -2.73 -13.17
CA LYS A 30 -8.13 -4.15 -13.40
C LYS A 30 -8.22 -4.51 -14.88
N GLN A 31 -9.27 -4.06 -15.58
CA GLN A 31 -9.42 -4.25 -17.03
C GLN A 31 -8.27 -3.63 -17.83
N LYS A 32 -7.76 -2.49 -17.36
CA LYS A 32 -6.62 -1.78 -17.97
C LYS A 32 -5.25 -2.27 -17.49
N ASN A 33 -5.19 -3.32 -16.67
CA ASN A 33 -3.96 -3.84 -16.08
C ASN A 33 -3.10 -2.76 -15.38
N VAL A 34 -3.76 -1.85 -14.64
CA VAL A 34 -3.07 -0.80 -13.88
C VAL A 34 -2.35 -1.42 -12.67
N GLU A 35 -1.07 -1.13 -12.51
CA GLU A 35 -0.26 -1.72 -11.43
C GLU A 35 -0.50 -1.10 -10.05
N LEU A 36 -0.88 0.18 -9.99
CA LEU A 36 -1.08 0.94 -8.76
C LEU A 36 -2.15 2.03 -8.95
N LEU A 37 -3.08 2.12 -8.00
CA LEU A 37 -4.04 3.22 -7.91
C LEU A 37 -3.61 4.25 -6.85
N MET A 38 -3.45 5.51 -7.25
CA MET A 38 -3.20 6.61 -6.32
C MET A 38 -4.49 7.37 -6.00
N PHE A 39 -4.82 7.49 -4.72
CA PHE A 39 -5.99 8.22 -4.24
C PHE A 39 -5.57 9.53 -3.57
N ILE A 40 -6.27 10.62 -3.87
CA ILE A 40 -6.09 11.92 -3.21
C ILE A 40 -7.37 12.31 -2.51
N THR A 41 -7.42 12.10 -1.20
CA THR A 41 -8.64 12.23 -0.41
C THR A 41 -8.67 13.53 0.40
N LYS A 42 -9.85 14.11 0.60
CA LYS A 42 -10.01 15.25 1.52
C LYS A 42 -9.80 14.78 2.96
N SER A 43 -9.16 15.59 3.80
CA SER A 43 -8.84 15.23 5.19
C SER A 43 -10.05 14.96 6.10
N ASN A 44 -11.24 15.45 5.73
CA ASN A 44 -12.44 15.34 6.55
C ASN A 44 -13.19 14.00 6.40
N ARG A 45 -12.66 13.05 5.63
CA ARG A 45 -13.28 11.73 5.43
C ARG A 45 -12.26 10.61 5.57
N GLU A 46 -12.61 9.59 6.36
CA GLU A 46 -11.78 8.41 6.63
C GLU A 46 -11.96 7.34 5.54
N TYR A 47 -11.57 7.66 4.30
CA TYR A 47 -11.64 6.71 3.18
C TYR A 47 -10.56 5.63 3.20
N HIS A 48 -9.55 5.78 4.06
CA HIS A 48 -8.41 4.88 4.12
C HIS A 48 -8.83 3.42 4.33
N ARG A 49 -9.74 3.17 5.28
CA ARG A 49 -10.22 1.81 5.59
C ARG A 49 -10.95 1.18 4.42
N GLU A 50 -11.81 1.95 3.75
CA GLU A 50 -12.60 1.46 2.62
C GLU A 50 -11.72 1.16 1.41
N ILE A 51 -10.75 2.04 1.11
CA ILE A 51 -9.76 1.80 0.06
C ILE A 51 -8.98 0.50 0.35
N LYS A 52 -8.63 0.24 1.61
CA LYS A 52 -7.93 -1.00 2.01
C LYS A 52 -8.77 -2.26 1.87
N VAL A 53 -10.08 -2.19 2.12
CA VAL A 53 -10.98 -3.31 1.84
C VAL A 53 -11.00 -3.62 0.35
N MET A 54 -11.13 -2.59 -0.49
CA MET A 54 -11.14 -2.72 -1.95
C MET A 54 -9.80 -3.19 -2.52
N GLU A 55 -8.68 -2.71 -1.96
CA GLU A 55 -7.32 -3.16 -2.26
C GLU A 55 -7.22 -4.70 -2.18
N HIS A 56 -7.77 -5.26 -1.10
CA HIS A 56 -7.79 -6.70 -0.86
C HIS A 56 -8.79 -7.42 -1.78
N GLU A 57 -10.01 -6.90 -1.93
CA GLU A 57 -11.08 -7.51 -2.74
C GLU A 57 -10.69 -7.62 -4.23
N PHE A 58 -10.09 -6.58 -4.80
CA PHE A 58 -9.77 -6.53 -6.22
C PHE A 58 -8.37 -7.05 -6.56
N ASP A 59 -7.56 -7.33 -5.53
CA ASP A 59 -6.14 -7.65 -5.65
C ASP A 59 -5.36 -6.58 -6.44
N MET A 60 -5.49 -5.33 -6.01
CA MET A 60 -4.80 -4.21 -6.63
C MET A 60 -3.96 -3.50 -5.60
N ARG A 61 -2.84 -2.89 -6.00
CA ARG A 61 -2.06 -2.06 -5.10
C ARG A 61 -2.68 -0.66 -5.07
N THR A 62 -2.83 -0.07 -3.89
CA THR A 62 -3.29 1.31 -3.77
C THR A 62 -2.31 2.15 -2.96
N GLN A 63 -2.31 3.47 -3.17
CA GLN A 63 -1.62 4.44 -2.32
C GLN A 63 -2.52 5.67 -2.16
N ASP A 64 -2.90 6.00 -0.94
CA ASP A 64 -3.67 7.20 -0.64
C ASP A 64 -2.77 8.30 -0.04
N ILE A 65 -3.08 9.56 -0.38
CA ILE A 65 -2.53 10.75 0.26
C ILE A 65 -3.66 11.74 0.52
N ARG A 66 -3.50 12.55 1.57
CA ARG A 66 -4.44 13.65 1.83
C ARG A 66 -4.23 14.77 0.81
N PHE A 67 -5.32 15.45 0.45
CA PHE A 67 -5.31 16.55 -0.51
C PHE A 67 -4.36 17.68 -0.08
N GLU A 68 -4.35 18.01 1.21
CA GLU A 68 -3.48 19.03 1.80
C GLU A 68 -2.00 18.63 1.69
N THR A 69 -1.72 17.33 1.78
CA THR A 69 -0.38 16.76 1.55
C THR A 69 0.00 16.86 0.07
N ALA A 70 -0.94 16.59 -0.84
CA ALA A 70 -0.73 16.73 -2.28
C ALA A 70 -0.43 18.19 -2.67
N LEU A 71 -1.15 19.16 -2.10
CA LEU A 71 -0.90 20.60 -2.35
C LEU A 71 0.50 21.05 -1.92
N LYS A 72 1.04 20.44 -0.86
CA LYS A 72 2.36 20.78 -0.30
C LYS A 72 3.48 19.88 -0.86
N PHE A 73 3.17 18.98 -1.79
CA PHE A 73 4.07 17.92 -2.25
C PHE A 73 5.41 18.45 -2.78
N GLU A 74 5.39 19.54 -3.55
CA GLU A 74 6.60 20.14 -4.10
C GLU A 74 7.54 20.73 -3.04
N ARG A 75 6.96 21.29 -1.97
CA ARG A 75 7.70 22.00 -0.91
C ARG A 75 8.19 21.04 0.18
N GLN A 76 7.56 19.87 0.32
CA GLN A 76 7.87 18.91 1.36
C GLN A 76 8.72 17.75 0.82
N LEU A 77 10.04 17.98 0.71
CA LEU A 77 11.00 17.00 0.20
C LEU A 77 10.90 15.64 0.92
N ASN A 78 10.73 15.65 2.25
CA ASN A 78 10.59 14.42 3.04
C ASN A 78 9.30 13.66 2.73
N THR A 79 8.18 14.37 2.62
CA THR A 79 6.88 13.80 2.25
C THR A 79 6.95 13.15 0.87
N ARG A 80 7.55 13.85 -0.10
CA ARG A 80 7.78 13.31 -1.46
C ARG A 80 8.61 12.04 -1.41
N ARG A 81 9.75 12.06 -0.71
CA ARG A 81 10.62 10.88 -0.57
C ARG A 81 9.88 9.71 0.08
N ASN A 82 9.08 9.97 1.12
CA ASN A 82 8.27 8.94 1.76
C ASN A 82 7.23 8.32 0.82
N ILE A 83 6.56 9.14 0.00
CA ILE A 83 5.60 8.65 -0.99
C ILE A 83 6.31 7.79 -2.05
N VAL A 84 7.43 8.26 -2.60
CA VAL A 84 8.22 7.50 -3.58
C VAL A 84 8.70 6.18 -2.99
N ASN A 85 9.25 6.20 -1.77
CA ASN A 85 9.73 5.01 -1.08
C ASN A 85 8.60 3.99 -0.84
N LYS A 86 7.40 4.45 -0.47
CA LYS A 86 6.22 3.58 -0.30
C LYS A 86 5.76 2.96 -1.62
N ILE A 87 5.76 3.74 -2.70
CA ILE A 87 5.40 3.26 -4.03
C ILE A 87 6.40 2.20 -4.51
N ASN A 88 7.70 2.47 -4.38
CA ASN A 88 8.74 1.54 -4.79
C ASN A 88 8.60 0.17 -4.10
N VAL A 89 8.40 0.17 -2.78
CA VAL A 89 8.18 -1.09 -2.02
C VAL A 89 6.90 -1.79 -2.42
N LYS A 90 5.80 -1.05 -2.66
CA LYS A 90 4.54 -1.65 -3.14
C LYS A 90 4.69 -2.31 -4.50
N LEU A 91 5.53 -1.75 -5.37
CA LEU A 91 5.84 -2.34 -6.67
C LEU A 91 6.86 -3.50 -6.59
N GLY A 92 7.36 -3.82 -5.40
CA GLY A 92 8.33 -4.91 -5.17
C GLY A 92 9.79 -4.48 -5.21
N GLY A 93 10.06 -3.18 -5.30
CA GLY A 93 11.40 -2.61 -5.20
C GLY A 93 11.93 -2.55 -3.77
N ILE A 94 13.25 -2.37 -3.65
CA ILE A 94 13.96 -2.24 -2.37
C ILE A 94 14.58 -0.84 -2.35
N ASN A 95 14.27 -0.02 -1.33
CA ASN A 95 14.80 1.34 -1.24
C ASN A 95 16.23 1.40 -0.71
N TYR A 96 16.54 0.52 0.26
CA TYR A 96 17.83 0.46 0.93
C TYR A 96 18.15 -0.99 1.22
N GLU A 97 19.37 -1.38 0.92
CA GLU A 97 19.93 -2.64 1.36
C GLU A 97 20.92 -2.35 2.49
N VAL A 98 20.65 -2.90 3.66
CA VAL A 98 21.61 -2.91 4.76
C VAL A 98 22.33 -4.24 4.65
N GLU A 99 23.66 -4.17 4.49
CA GLU A 99 24.52 -5.34 4.53
C GLU A 99 24.27 -6.08 5.84
N SER A 100 23.80 -7.32 5.70
CA SER A 100 23.55 -8.21 6.82
C SER A 100 24.14 -9.56 6.45
N PRO A 101 24.80 -10.26 7.40
CA PRO A 101 25.26 -11.63 7.18
C PRO A 101 24.10 -12.54 6.73
N THR A 102 24.43 -13.71 6.19
CA THR A 102 23.55 -14.80 5.72
C THR A 102 22.63 -15.33 6.82
N ARG A 103 21.70 -14.50 7.27
CA ARG A 103 20.77 -14.77 8.37
C ARG A 103 19.36 -14.49 7.88
N ILE A 104 18.43 -15.35 8.32
CA ILE A 104 17.01 -15.10 8.17
C ILE A 104 16.60 -14.17 9.32
N ILE A 105 15.94 -13.07 9.00
CA ILE A 105 15.40 -12.14 9.98
C ILE A 105 13.88 -12.26 9.95
N ILE A 106 13.26 -12.61 11.07
CA ILE A 106 11.81 -12.71 11.23
C ILE A 106 11.37 -11.72 12.30
N GLY A 107 10.46 -10.82 11.94
CA GLY A 107 9.76 -9.94 12.87
C GLY A 107 8.33 -10.43 13.09
N LEU A 108 7.89 -10.47 14.34
CA LEU A 108 6.53 -10.81 14.74
C LEU A 108 5.94 -9.63 15.53
N GLU A 109 4.70 -9.28 15.23
CA GLU A 109 3.96 -8.24 15.94
C GLU A 109 2.55 -8.75 16.27
N THR A 110 2.05 -8.41 17.46
CA THR A 110 0.66 -8.65 17.84
C THR A 110 -0.09 -7.33 17.97
N SER A 111 -1.27 -7.24 17.36
CA SER A 111 -2.19 -6.12 17.53
C SER A 111 -3.44 -6.61 18.25
N GLN A 112 -3.81 -5.92 19.33
CA GLN A 112 -5.04 -6.16 20.07
C GLN A 112 -5.96 -4.94 19.93
N ASN A 113 -7.24 -5.17 19.65
CA ASN A 113 -8.23 -4.11 19.63
C ASN A 113 -9.07 -4.21 20.91
N SER A 114 -8.81 -3.30 21.87
CA SER A 114 -9.42 -3.29 23.21
C SER A 114 -10.95 -3.09 23.20
N THR A 115 -11.53 -2.79 22.04
CA THR A 115 -12.96 -2.53 21.87
C THR A 115 -13.82 -3.81 21.81
N MET A 116 -13.22 -4.98 21.62
CA MET A 116 -13.94 -6.27 21.61
C MET A 116 -13.76 -6.97 22.97
N ARG A 117 -14.87 -7.30 23.65
CA ARG A 117 -14.88 -7.84 25.02
C ARG A 117 -14.11 -9.16 25.18
N ASP A 118 -13.95 -9.91 24.09
CA ASP A 118 -13.01 -11.03 23.99
C ASP A 118 -11.93 -10.61 22.99
N GLY A 119 -10.78 -10.15 23.51
CA GLY A 119 -9.74 -9.46 22.74
C GLY A 119 -9.14 -10.34 21.65
N LEU A 120 -9.64 -10.21 20.42
CA LEU A 120 -9.03 -10.81 19.24
C LEU A 120 -7.60 -10.26 19.08
N ILE A 121 -6.62 -11.17 19.09
CA ILE A 121 -5.21 -10.86 18.86
C ILE A 121 -4.91 -11.15 17.39
N CYS A 122 -4.62 -10.10 16.63
CA CYS A 122 -4.09 -10.25 15.27
C CYS A 122 -2.57 -10.41 15.36
N VAL A 123 -2.01 -11.46 14.77
CA VAL A 123 -0.56 -11.66 14.66
C VAL A 123 -0.12 -11.35 13.24
N GLY A 124 0.77 -10.37 13.10
CA GLY A 124 1.47 -10.06 11.84
C GLY A 124 2.89 -10.61 11.88
N PHE A 125 3.39 -11.07 10.74
CA PHE A 125 4.79 -11.45 10.60
C PHE A 125 5.41 -10.86 9.33
N SER A 126 6.71 -10.64 9.38
CA SER A 126 7.54 -10.25 8.24
C SER A 126 8.84 -11.02 8.29
N ALA A 127 9.33 -11.48 7.14
CA ALA A 127 10.57 -12.23 7.06
C ALA A 127 11.44 -11.70 5.90
N LYS A 128 12.73 -11.49 6.18
CA LYS A 128 13.78 -11.30 5.17
C LYS A 128 14.58 -12.60 5.09
N ILE A 129 14.52 -13.26 3.95
CA ILE A 129 15.31 -14.46 3.65
C ILE A 129 16.48 -14.03 2.77
N GLY A 130 17.71 -14.28 3.22
CA GLY A 130 18.90 -14.03 2.41
C GLY A 130 18.92 -14.92 1.16
N PHE A 131 19.17 -14.31 0.00
CA PHE A 131 19.50 -14.95 -1.28
C PHE A 131 18.57 -16.04 -1.84
N PHE A 132 17.27 -16.04 -1.53
CA PHE A 132 16.26 -16.69 -2.37
C PHE A 132 15.08 -15.76 -2.62
N LYS A 133 14.95 -15.31 -3.88
CA LYS A 133 13.79 -14.58 -4.38
C LYS A 133 12.64 -15.57 -4.52
N LEU A 134 11.92 -15.85 -3.44
CA LEU A 134 10.72 -16.68 -3.52
C LEU A 134 9.66 -15.93 -4.34
N PRO A 135 9.02 -16.58 -5.34
CA PRO A 135 7.81 -16.05 -5.92
C PRO A 135 6.76 -15.96 -4.81
N PHE A 136 6.16 -14.79 -4.65
CA PHE A 136 5.16 -14.54 -3.62
C PHE A 136 3.87 -15.29 -3.99
N GLN A 137 3.74 -16.53 -3.54
CA GLN A 137 2.52 -17.32 -3.66
C GLN A 137 1.55 -16.87 -2.56
N LYS A 138 0.45 -16.23 -2.96
CA LYS A 138 -0.69 -16.00 -2.04
C LYS A 138 -1.26 -17.36 -1.62
N CYS A 139 -1.05 -17.76 -0.38
CA CYS A 139 -1.89 -18.77 0.26
C CYS A 139 -3.29 -18.17 0.44
N LYS A 140 -4.30 -18.83 -0.14
CA LYS A 140 -5.70 -18.39 -0.15
C LYS A 140 -6.41 -18.50 1.21
N ASP A 141 -5.75 -19.05 2.23
CA ASP A 141 -6.43 -19.44 3.48
C ASP A 141 -5.94 -18.71 4.74
N PHE A 142 -5.15 -17.64 4.60
CA PHE A 142 -4.80 -16.76 5.72
C PHE A 142 -5.04 -15.29 5.38
N VAL A 143 -5.95 -14.65 6.12
CA VAL A 143 -6.12 -13.19 6.13
C VAL A 143 -4.90 -12.57 6.82
N VAL A 144 -3.82 -12.37 6.06
CA VAL A 144 -2.66 -11.60 6.53
C VAL A 144 -3.02 -10.12 6.46
N LEU A 145 -3.49 -9.56 7.57
CA LEU A 145 -3.62 -8.11 7.74
C LEU A 145 -2.21 -7.50 7.79
N ARG A 146 -1.66 -7.14 6.63
CA ARG A 146 -0.45 -6.31 6.56
C ARG A 146 -0.80 -4.88 6.97
N ARG A 147 -0.27 -4.45 8.12
CA ARG A 147 -0.14 -3.03 8.46
C ARG A 147 1.09 -2.49 7.72
N PHE A 148 0.90 -1.43 6.93
CA PHE A 148 1.96 -0.67 6.26
C PHE A 148 2.48 0.46 7.14
#